data_AF-A0A964JDF3-F1
#
_entry.id   AF-A0A964JDF3-F1
#
_cell.length_a   1.000
_cell.length_b   1.000
_cell.length_c   1.000
_cell.angle_alpha   90.00
_cell.angle_beta   90.00
_cell.angle_gamma   90.00
#
_symmetry.space_group_name_H-M   'P 1'
#
loop_
_entity.id
_entity.type
_entity.pdbx_description
1 polymer ?
#
loop_
_entity_poly.entity_id
_entity_poly.type
_entity_poly.pdbx_seq_one_letter_code
_entity_poly.pdbx_strand_id
1 'polypeptide(L)'
;MMRRKLAFWALFAVTMGVYGTMLPWSLPAVSAAAGGLMPFDMRPGGYDAGEARAFLAVLPPDGVVFYRDVQHRLDIAYSALLAATLFFAIAALMPRRFSAWCRIVALPV
;
A
#
# COMPACT_ATOMS: atom_id res chain seq x y z
N MET A 1 4.29 -28.26 -6.03
CA MET A 1 3.44 -27.35 -6.85
C MET A 1 2.29 -26.74 -6.03
N MET A 2 1.51 -27.54 -5.30
CA MET A 2 0.38 -27.08 -4.47
C MET A 2 0.77 -26.10 -3.35
N ARG A 3 1.89 -26.34 -2.64
CA ARG A 3 2.38 -25.46 -1.56
C ARG A 3 2.71 -24.03 -2.00
N ARG A 4 3.30 -23.85 -3.20
CA ARG A 4 3.64 -22.51 -3.74
C ARG A 4 2.39 -21.73 -4.15
N LYS A 5 1.40 -22.41 -4.72
CA LYS A 5 0.10 -21.81 -5.05
C LYS A 5 -0.62 -21.35 -3.77
N LEU A 6 -0.62 -22.20 -2.74
CA LEU A 6 -1.20 -21.85 -1.44
C LEU A 6 -0.49 -20.63 -0.83
N ALA A 7 0.84 -20.60 -0.83
CA ALA A 7 1.62 -19.47 -0.32
C ALA A 7 1.32 -18.16 -1.07
N PHE A 8 1.22 -18.22 -2.41
CA PHE A 8 0.83 -17.07 -3.21
C PHE A 8 -0.58 -16.57 -2.86
N TRP A 9 -1.56 -17.46 -2.82
CA TRP A 9 -2.94 -17.08 -2.52
C TRP A 9 -3.11 -16.54 -1.10
N ALA A 10 -2.36 -17.09 -0.13
CA ALA A 10 -2.33 -16.56 1.23
C ALA A 10 -1.74 -15.15 1.27
N LEU A 11 -0.60 -14.92 0.61
CA LEU A 11 0.02 -13.59 0.51
C LEU A 11 -0.91 -12.58 -0.19
N PHE A 12 -1.53 -12.99 -1.30
CA PHE A 12 -2.50 -12.16 -2.02
C PHE A 12 -3.71 -11.82 -1.15
N ALA A 13 -4.28 -12.81 -0.43
CA ALA A 13 -5.41 -12.60 0.46
C ALA A 13 -5.07 -11.64 1.60
N VAL A 14 -3.89 -11.76 2.21
CA VAL A 14 -3.42 -10.81 3.23
C VAL A 14 -3.26 -9.41 2.65
N THR A 15 -2.64 -9.29 1.48
CA THR A 15 -2.46 -8.01 0.77
C THR A 15 -3.81 -7.32 0.51
N MET A 16 -4.77 -8.06 -0.03
CA MET A 16 -6.13 -7.56 -0.28
C MET A 16 -6.91 -7.31 1.00
N GLY A 17 -6.65 -8.07 2.08
CA GLY A 17 -7.20 -7.82 3.40
C GLY A 17 -6.78 -6.47 3.95
N VAL A 18 -5.48 -6.17 3.93
CA VAL A 18 -4.96 -4.85 4.36
C VAL A 18 -5.58 -3.74 3.52
N TYR A 19 -5.55 -3.86 2.20
CA TYR A 19 -6.17 -2.88 1.30
C TYR A 19 -7.67 -2.69 1.56
N GLY A 20 -8.39 -3.80 1.74
CA GLY A 20 -9.81 -3.83 2.03
C GLY A 20 -10.15 -3.23 3.39
N THR A 21 -9.23 -3.21 4.36
CA THR A 21 -9.41 -2.48 5.62
C THR A 21 -9.21 -0.98 5.46
N MET A 22 -8.32 -0.53 4.57
CA MET A 22 -8.05 0.90 4.39
C MET A 22 -9.24 1.63 3.77
N LEU A 23 -9.87 1.03 2.76
CA LEU A 23 -10.93 1.65 1.96
C LEU A 23 -12.17 2.11 2.78
N PRO A 24 -12.76 1.28 3.65
CA PRO A 24 -13.94 1.67 4.42
C PRO A 24 -13.62 2.34 5.76
N TRP A 25 -12.37 2.28 6.24
CA TRP A 25 -12.03 2.71 7.60
C TRP A 25 -10.97 3.79 7.66
N SER A 26 -9.69 3.47 7.42
CA SER A 26 -8.61 4.41 7.68
C SER A 26 -8.63 5.61 6.73
N LEU A 27 -8.91 5.38 5.44
CA LEU A 27 -8.99 6.46 4.44
C LEU A 27 -10.18 7.41 4.69
N PRO A 28 -11.41 6.92 4.93
CA PRO A 28 -12.53 7.79 5.32
C PRO A 28 -12.29 8.53 6.64
N ALA A 29 -11.65 7.90 7.63
CA ALA A 29 -11.35 8.56 8.91
C ALA A 29 -10.39 9.74 8.73
N VAL A 30 -9.34 9.58 7.92
CA VAL A 30 -8.40 10.68 7.58
C VAL A 30 -9.10 11.76 6.77
N SER A 31 -9.91 11.39 5.77
CA SER A 31 -10.67 12.34 4.96
C SER A 31 -11.66 13.16 5.80
N ALA A 32 -12.39 12.50 6.71
CA ALA A 32 -13.32 13.16 7.63
C ALA A 32 -12.60 14.13 8.57
N ALA A 33 -11.43 13.73 9.10
CA ALA A 33 -10.59 14.62 9.92
C ALA A 33 -10.08 15.83 9.13
N ALA A 34 -9.85 15.69 7.81
CA ALA A 34 -9.43 16.77 6.92
C ALA A 34 -10.59 17.56 6.31
N GLY A 35 -11.79 17.50 6.89
CA GLY A 35 -12.96 18.26 6.40
C GLY A 35 -13.49 17.76 5.05
N GLY A 36 -13.29 16.49 4.74
CA GLY A 36 -13.68 15.85 3.47
C GLY A 36 -12.66 16.01 2.33
N LEU A 37 -11.50 16.63 2.61
CA LEU A 37 -10.42 16.70 1.62
C LEU A 37 -9.82 15.31 1.37
N MET A 38 -9.58 15.02 0.09
CA MET A 38 -9.03 13.74 -0.32
C MET A 38 -7.62 13.54 0.24
N PRO A 39 -7.32 12.42 0.93
CA PRO A 39 -5.97 12.09 1.38
C PRO A 39 -4.97 12.02 0.23
N PHE A 40 -3.68 12.23 0.52
CA PHE A 40 -2.62 12.26 -0.50
C PHE A 40 -2.56 10.99 -1.35
N ASP A 41 -2.71 9.82 -0.74
CA ASP A 41 -2.63 8.51 -1.41
C ASP A 41 -3.78 8.25 -2.39
N MET A 42 -4.88 9.00 -2.25
CA MET A 42 -6.05 8.91 -3.11
C MET A 42 -6.00 9.89 -4.29
N ARG A 43 -4.91 10.65 -4.48
CA ARG A 43 -4.75 11.63 -5.55
C ARG A 43 -3.81 11.11 -6.66
N PRO A 44 -4.29 10.24 -7.58
CA PRO A 44 -3.44 9.68 -8.64
C PRO A 44 -2.95 10.73 -9.65
N GLY A 45 -3.63 11.89 -9.73
CA GLY A 45 -3.20 13.04 -10.52
C GLY A 45 -2.11 13.90 -9.86
N GLY A 46 -1.67 13.54 -8.65
CA GLY A 46 -0.78 14.36 -7.83
C GLY A 46 -1.52 15.46 -7.08
N TYR A 47 -0.76 16.37 -6.48
CA TYR A 47 -1.26 17.56 -5.79
C TYR A 47 -0.19 18.65 -5.77
N ASP A 48 -0.61 19.90 -5.68
CA ASP A 48 0.31 21.04 -5.54
C ASP A 48 0.58 21.38 -4.06
N ALA A 49 1.53 22.30 -3.85
CA ALA A 49 1.92 22.72 -2.51
C ALA A 49 0.83 23.51 -1.76
N GLY A 50 -0.11 24.15 -2.48
CA GLY A 50 -1.25 24.86 -1.92
C GLY A 50 -2.31 23.89 -1.41
N GLU A 51 -2.62 22.86 -2.20
CA GLU A 51 -3.53 21.78 -1.83
C GLU A 51 -3.01 20.97 -0.64
N ALA A 52 -1.70 20.74 -0.57
CA ALA A 52 -1.07 20.10 0.59
C ALA A 52 -1.18 20.97 1.85
N ARG A 53 -0.95 22.28 1.73
CA ARG A 53 -1.11 23.22 2.84
C ARG A 53 -2.56 23.31 3.31
N ALA A 54 -3.51 23.34 2.39
CA ALA A 54 -4.94 23.35 2.70
C ALA A 54 -5.35 22.08 3.45
N PHE A 55 -4.87 20.91 3.02
CA PHE A 55 -5.12 19.65 3.71
C PHE A 55 -4.55 19.65 5.14
N LEU A 56 -3.29 20.07 5.30
CA LEU A 56 -2.63 20.10 6.61
C LEU A 56 -3.19 21.18 7.54
N ALA A 57 -3.69 22.29 7.02
CA ALA A 57 -4.27 23.38 7.82
C ALA A 57 -5.60 22.98 8.48
N VAL A 58 -6.34 22.06 7.87
CA VAL A 58 -7.64 21.59 8.37
C VAL A 58 -7.49 20.36 9.27
N LEU A 59 -6.39 19.62 9.16
CA LEU A 59 -6.18 18.38 9.89
C LEU A 59 -5.92 18.66 11.39
N PRO A 60 -6.80 18.22 12.31
CA PRO A 60 -6.61 18.42 13.74
C PRO A 60 -5.48 17.54 14.29
N PRO A 61 -4.93 17.85 15.48
CA PRO A 61 -3.86 17.06 16.10
C PRO A 61 -4.18 15.56 16.19
N ASP A 62 -5.42 15.20 16.53
CA ASP A 62 -5.85 13.81 16.60
C ASP A 62 -5.87 13.12 15.22
N GLY A 63 -6.22 13.86 14.17
CA GLY A 63 -6.15 13.41 12.78
C GLY A 63 -4.72 13.17 12.31
N VAL A 64 -3.78 14.00 12.75
CA VAL A 64 -2.34 13.82 12.49
C VAL A 64 -1.82 12.55 13.17
N VAL A 65 -2.18 12.32 14.43
CA VAL A 65 -1.80 11.11 15.17
C VAL A 65 -2.38 9.88 14.50
N PHE A 66 -3.68 9.88 14.15
CA PHE A 66 -4.31 8.78 13.45
C PHE A 66 -3.65 8.50 12.09
N TYR A 67 -3.36 9.55 11.31
CA TYR A 67 -2.65 9.39 10.04
C TYR A 67 -1.27 8.74 10.24
N ARG A 68 -0.48 9.23 11.20
CA ARG A 68 0.88 8.75 11.46
C ARG A 68 0.92 7.32 12.02
N ASP A 69 0.06 7.00 12.98
CA ASP A 69 0.14 5.74 13.71
C ASP A 69 -0.70 4.62 13.10
N VAL A 70 -1.71 4.96 12.30
CA VAL A 70 -2.60 3.99 11.66
C VAL A 70 -2.39 3.98 10.15
N GLN A 71 -2.79 5.06 9.46
CA GLN A 71 -2.80 5.11 7.99
C GLN A 71 -1.39 4.86 7.41
N HIS A 72 -0.39 5.58 7.88
CA HIS A 72 0.98 5.47 7.39
C HIS A 72 1.58 4.07 7.63
N ARG A 73 1.27 3.42 8.77
CA ARG A 73 1.73 2.05 9.04
C ARG A 73 1.05 1.04 8.12
N LEU A 74 -0.24 1.22 7.87
CA LEU A 74 -0.97 0.42 6.90
C LEU A 74 -0.39 0.61 5.50
N ASP A 75 -0.05 1.83 5.08
CA ASP A 75 0.53 2.12 3.75
C ASP A 75 1.89 1.47 3.54
N ILE A 76 2.75 1.48 4.56
CA ILE A 76 4.03 0.75 4.55
C ILE A 76 3.78 -0.75 4.41
N ALA A 77 2.88 -1.31 5.23
CA ALA A 77 2.58 -2.74 5.20
C ALA A 77 1.99 -3.17 3.86
N TYR A 78 1.01 -2.44 3.34
CA TYR A 78 0.39 -2.69 2.04
C TYR A 78 1.41 -2.61 0.91
N SER A 79 2.26 -1.59 0.88
CA SER A 79 3.28 -1.43 -0.17
C SER A 79 4.26 -2.60 -0.19
N ALA A 80 4.72 -3.05 0.99
CA ALA A 80 5.60 -4.22 1.11
C ALA A 80 4.90 -5.52 0.66
N LEU A 81 3.66 -5.73 1.09
CA LEU A 81 2.84 -6.91 0.75
C LEU A 81 2.53 -6.96 -0.76
N LEU A 82 2.18 -5.82 -1.35
CA LEU A 82 1.90 -5.69 -2.78
C LEU A 82 3.17 -5.95 -3.59
N ALA A 83 4.31 -5.37 -3.20
CA ALA A 83 5.59 -5.61 -3.85
C ALA A 83 5.96 -7.11 -3.83
N ALA A 84 5.80 -7.78 -2.68
CA ALA A 84 6.03 -9.22 -2.56
C ALA A 84 5.07 -10.04 -3.43
N THR A 85 3.79 -9.67 -3.46
CA THR A 85 2.75 -10.33 -4.28
C THR A 85 3.08 -10.23 -5.76
N LEU A 86 3.40 -9.03 -6.24
CA LEU A 86 3.77 -8.77 -7.62
C LEU A 86 5.07 -9.48 -7.99
N PHE A 87 6.08 -9.42 -7.12
CA PHE A 87 7.33 -10.14 -7.32
C PHE A 87 7.09 -11.65 -7.49
N PHE A 88 6.29 -12.26 -6.61
CA PHE A 88 5.96 -13.68 -6.71
C PHE A 88 5.22 -14.00 -8.02
N ALA A 89 4.23 -13.18 -8.40
CA ALA A 89 3.47 -13.37 -9.63
C ALA A 89 4.37 -13.28 -10.87
N ILE A 90 5.22 -12.25 -10.95
CA ILE A 90 6.18 -12.04 -12.04
C ILE A 90 7.15 -13.23 -12.08
N ALA A 91 7.77 -13.59 -10.96
CA ALA A 91 8.72 -14.70 -10.89
C ALA A 91 8.09 -16.05 -11.29
N ALA A 92 6.80 -16.25 -11.01
CA ALA A 92 6.08 -17.46 -11.39
C ALA A 92 5.72 -17.52 -12.88
N LEU A 93 5.45 -16.38 -13.51
CA LEU A 93 5.05 -16.27 -14.92
C LEU A 93 6.24 -16.10 -15.88
N MET A 94 7.39 -15.65 -15.39
CA MET A 94 8.51 -15.28 -16.24
C MET A 94 9.19 -16.52 -16.89
N PRO A 95 9.50 -16.49 -18.20
CA PRO A 95 10.19 -17.58 -18.88
C PRO A 95 11.56 -17.89 -18.26
N ARG A 96 11.96 -19.17 -18.21
CA ARG A 96 13.22 -19.63 -17.57
C ARG A 96 14.46 -18.89 -18.08
N ARG A 97 14.47 -18.43 -19.33
CA ARG A 97 15.57 -17.64 -19.94
C ARG A 97 15.80 -16.26 -19.29
N PHE A 98 14.77 -15.65 -18.71
CA PHE A 98 14.87 -14.38 -17.98
C PHE A 98 14.93 -14.59 -16.45
N SER A 99 14.62 -15.81 -15.96
CA SER A 99 14.57 -16.15 -14.51
C SER A 99 15.91 -16.02 -13.77
N ALA A 100 17.04 -15.96 -14.48
CA ALA A 100 18.34 -15.72 -13.87
C ALA A 100 18.44 -14.31 -13.25
N TRP A 101 17.85 -13.30 -13.89
CA TRP A 101 17.84 -11.91 -13.39
C TRP A 101 16.96 -11.75 -12.13
N CYS A 102 15.81 -12.43 -12.06
CA CYS A 102 14.98 -12.40 -10.84
C CYS A 102 15.65 -13.07 -9.64
N ARG A 103 16.63 -13.97 -9.84
CA ARG A 103 17.42 -14.53 -8.73
C ARG A 103 18.43 -13.53 -8.15
N ILE A 104 18.85 -12.54 -8.94
CA ILE A 104 19.75 -11.46 -8.50
C ILE A 104 19.00 -10.45 -7.62
N VAL A 105 17.74 -10.14 -7.96
CA VAL A 105 16.88 -9.23 -7.19
C VAL A 105 16.28 -9.89 -5.93
N ALA A 106 16.20 -11.22 -5.89
CA ALA A 106 15.71 -11.99 -4.73
C ALA A 106 16.75 -12.22 -3.62
N LEU A 107 18.00 -11.81 -3.85
CA LEU A 107 19.02 -11.88 -2.81
C LEU A 107 18.79 -10.71 -1.84
N PRO A 108 18.74 -10.97 -0.52
CA PRO A 108 18.77 -9.86 0.43
C PRO A 108 20.11 -9.14 0.20
N VAL A 109 20.03 -7.87 -0.23
CA VAL A 109 21.16 -6.95 -0.12
C VAL A 109 21.38 -6.67 1.36
#